data_AF-A0AAU6Q4G5-F1
#
_entry.id   AF-A0AAU6Q4G5-F1
#
_cell.length_a   1.000
_cell.length_b   1.000
_cell.length_c   1.000
_cell.angle_alpha   90.00
_cell.angle_beta   90.00
_cell.angle_gamma   90.00
#
_symmetry.space_group_name_H-M   'P 1'
#
loop_
_entity.id
_entity.type
_entity.pdbx_description
1 polymer ?
#
loop_
_entity_poly.entity_id
_entity_poly.type
_entity_poly.pdbx_seq_one_letter_code
_entity_poly.pdbx_strand_id
1 'polypeptide(L)'
;MSTDLPWPEPGDFVHGSPVQPPNKWSRPGLVMTFNLECPGCVSRGIPFLKRLHAEHGERVNLLAVHTSSGHRRLPREDVEPTLVKFARDFARLPFPVALDLDGTFARAWQTEGTPHWLAFAPGGELLRSVYGSQDNAQTRLDYLLREWAGQPESSEPLSSPS
;
A
#
# COMPACT_ATOMS: atom_id res chain seq x y z
N MET A 1 15.89 -9.08 -14.31
CA MET A 1 16.63 -8.03 -13.57
C MET A 1 15.68 -7.53 -12.49
N SER A 2 15.82 -8.02 -11.27
CA SER A 2 15.00 -7.56 -10.15
C SER A 2 15.65 -6.29 -9.63
N THR A 3 15.12 -5.14 -10.05
CA THR A 3 15.59 -3.85 -9.58
C THR A 3 14.96 -3.64 -8.21
N ASP A 4 15.76 -3.54 -7.15
CA ASP A 4 15.31 -3.11 -5.82
C ASP A 4 14.85 -1.65 -5.96
N LEU A 5 13.58 -1.46 -6.31
CA LEU A 5 12.96 -0.15 -6.34
C LEU A 5 12.95 0.42 -4.91
N PRO A 6 13.13 1.74 -4.76
CA PRO A 6 13.16 2.37 -3.45
C PRO A 6 11.88 2.06 -2.67
N TRP A 7 12.08 1.78 -1.39
CA TRP A 7 11.05 1.46 -0.42
C TRP A 7 11.22 2.37 0.80
N PRO A 8 10.15 2.72 1.55
CA PRO A 8 10.30 3.57 2.72
C PRO A 8 11.25 2.93 3.76
N GLU A 9 12.16 3.73 4.29
CA GLU A 9 13.05 3.29 5.35
C GLU A 9 12.29 3.17 6.68
N PRO A 10 12.77 2.41 7.69
CA PRO A 10 12.07 2.28 8.96
C PRO A 10 11.71 3.61 9.64
N GLY A 11 12.53 4.65 9.47
CA GLY A 11 12.27 5.99 10.00
C GLY A 11 11.19 6.78 9.24
N ASP A 12 10.77 6.33 8.06
CA ASP A 12 9.69 6.96 7.29
C ASP A 12 8.31 6.51 7.73
N PHE A 13 8.21 5.41 8.48
CA PHE A 13 6.95 4.94 9.05
C PHE A 13 6.56 5.78 10.26
N VAL A 14 5.50 6.56 10.12
CA VAL A 14 5.00 7.47 11.16
C VAL A 14 3.80 6.90 11.92
N HIS A 15 3.25 5.78 11.45
CA HIS A 15 2.16 5.06 12.10
C HIS A 15 2.27 3.57 11.81
N GLY A 16 1.97 2.72 12.80
CA GLY A 16 2.12 1.27 12.71
C GLY A 16 3.57 0.80 12.68
N SER A 17 3.78 -0.52 12.55
CA SER A 17 5.13 -1.09 12.46
C SER A 17 5.67 -1.00 11.03
N PRO A 18 6.98 -0.74 10.83
CA PRO A 18 7.60 -0.77 9.52
C PRO A 18 7.35 -2.07 8.75
N VAL A 19 7.04 -1.94 7.46
CA VAL A 19 6.79 -3.07 6.55
C VAL A 19 8.01 -3.25 5.67
N GLN A 20 8.50 -4.48 5.56
CA GLN A 20 9.62 -4.82 4.67
C GLN A 20 9.22 -4.62 3.18
N PRO A 21 10.19 -4.50 2.25
CA PRO A 21 9.88 -4.41 0.82
C PRO A 21 9.14 -5.67 0.31
N PRO A 22 8.38 -5.57 -0.80
CA PRO A 22 7.55 -6.66 -1.31
C PRO A 22 8.32 -7.95 -1.64
N ASN A 23 9.61 -7.84 -2.00
CA ASN A 23 10.47 -8.99 -2.28
C ASN A 23 10.73 -9.90 -1.05
N LYS A 24 10.37 -9.44 0.16
CA LYS A 24 10.42 -10.23 1.40
C LYS A 24 9.07 -10.74 1.87
N TRP A 25 7.99 -10.47 1.13
CA TRP A 25 6.65 -10.86 1.56
C TRP A 25 6.36 -12.33 1.23
N SER A 26 5.91 -13.10 2.22
CA SER A 26 5.37 -14.45 2.03
C SER A 26 3.90 -14.46 1.61
N ARG A 27 3.21 -13.32 1.77
CA ARG A 27 1.81 -13.11 1.42
C ARG A 27 1.70 -11.99 0.39
N PRO A 28 0.64 -11.95 -0.43
CA PRO A 28 0.43 -10.82 -1.31
C PRO A 28 0.23 -9.53 -0.52
N GLY A 29 0.28 -8.38 -1.19
CA GLY A 29 0.00 -7.12 -0.53
C GLY A 29 -0.45 -6.01 -1.44
N LEU A 30 -0.99 -4.98 -0.81
CA LEU A 30 -1.54 -3.80 -1.46
C LEU A 30 -0.95 -2.56 -0.80
N VAL A 31 -0.33 -1.72 -1.62
CA VAL A 31 0.18 -0.41 -1.22
C VAL A 31 -0.68 0.66 -1.87
N MET A 32 -1.15 1.62 -1.08
CA MET A 32 -1.83 2.81 -1.59
C MET A 32 -0.94 4.05 -1.41
N THR A 33 -0.59 4.74 -2.49
CA THR A 33 -0.09 6.12 -2.36
C THR A 33 -1.25 7.07 -2.17
N PHE A 34 -1.11 8.02 -1.25
CA PHE A 34 -2.13 9.02 -0.96
C PHE A 34 -1.53 10.35 -0.53
N ASN A 35 -2.38 11.37 -0.44
CA ASN A 35 -2.03 12.64 0.19
C ASN A 35 -3.24 13.14 0.99
N LEU A 36 -3.03 13.86 2.09
CA LEU A 36 -4.12 14.43 2.89
C LEU A 36 -4.89 15.54 2.15
N GLU A 37 -4.24 16.26 1.22
CA GLU A 37 -4.86 17.29 0.40
C GLU A 37 -5.70 16.71 -0.76
N CYS A 38 -5.66 15.40 -0.97
CA CYS A 38 -6.41 14.69 -2.00
C CYS A 38 -7.80 14.25 -1.48
N PRO A 39 -8.92 14.86 -1.92
CA PRO A 39 -10.24 14.53 -1.38
C PRO A 39 -10.66 13.09 -1.69
N GLY A 40 -10.29 12.57 -2.87
CA GLY A 40 -10.57 11.18 -3.26
C GLY A 40 -9.81 10.15 -2.41
N CYS A 41 -8.67 10.53 -1.84
CA CYS A 41 -7.88 9.72 -0.94
C CYS A 41 -8.55 9.62 0.43
N VAL A 42 -8.89 10.76 1.03
CA VAL A 42 -9.46 10.83 2.39
C VAL A 42 -10.90 10.30 2.42
N SER A 43 -11.73 10.65 1.43
CA SER A 43 -13.16 10.29 1.43
C SER A 43 -13.48 8.90 0.89
N ARG A 44 -12.62 8.31 0.05
CA ARG A 44 -12.87 7.00 -0.60
C ARG A 44 -11.73 6.01 -0.46
N GLY A 45 -10.50 6.42 -0.77
CA GLY A 45 -9.32 5.53 -0.75
C GLY A 45 -9.04 4.94 0.64
N ILE A 46 -8.87 5.79 1.65
CA ILE A 46 -8.62 5.36 3.04
C ILE A 46 -9.78 4.50 3.58
N PRO A 47 -11.06 4.91 3.47
CA PRO A 47 -12.17 4.05 3.85
C PRO A 47 -12.18 2.69 3.14
N PHE A 48 -11.86 2.64 1.85
CA PHE A 48 -11.76 1.39 1.11
C PHE A 48 -10.63 0.49 1.62
N LEU A 49 -9.42 1.02 1.81
CA LEU A 49 -8.30 0.26 2.36
C LEU A 49 -8.59 -0.25 3.78
N LYS A 50 -9.33 0.51 4.59
CA LYS A 50 -9.82 0.03 5.89
C LYS A 50 -10.79 -1.15 5.78
N ARG A 51 -11.72 -1.14 4.82
CA ARG A 51 -12.60 -2.28 4.56
C ARG A 51 -11.80 -3.51 4.15
N LEU A 52 -10.86 -3.35 3.23
CA LEU A 52 -9.97 -4.43 2.80
C LEU A 52 -9.14 -4.98 3.97
N HIS A 53 -8.66 -4.13 4.87
CA HIS A 53 -8.00 -4.58 6.10
C HIS A 53 -8.94 -5.40 6.99
N ALA A 54 -10.18 -4.95 7.20
CA ALA A 54 -11.14 -5.69 8.02
C ALA A 54 -11.48 -7.07 7.45
N GLU A 55 -11.47 -7.21 6.12
CA GLU A 55 -11.81 -8.47 5.42
C GLU A 55 -10.60 -9.40 5.21
N HIS A 56 -9.40 -8.83 5.03
CA HIS A 56 -8.23 -9.56 4.55
C HIS A 56 -6.91 -9.28 5.31
N GLY A 57 -6.88 -8.41 6.34
CA GLY A 57 -5.64 -7.94 6.97
C GLY A 57 -4.70 -9.02 7.52
N GLU A 58 -5.22 -10.21 7.83
CA GLU A 58 -4.42 -11.37 8.26
C GLU A 58 -3.83 -12.19 7.10
N ARG A 59 -4.28 -11.94 5.87
CA ARG A 59 -3.89 -12.68 4.66
C ARG A 59 -3.10 -11.82 3.68
N VAL A 60 -3.11 -10.50 3.82
CA VAL A 60 -2.42 -9.58 2.92
C VAL A 60 -1.65 -8.50 3.67
N ASN A 61 -0.51 -8.09 3.13
CA ASN A 61 0.23 -6.93 3.64
C ASN A 61 -0.43 -5.65 3.12
N LEU A 62 -0.78 -4.73 4.02
CA LEU A 62 -1.41 -3.46 3.66
C LEU A 62 -0.54 -2.30 4.13
N LEU A 63 -0.29 -1.34 3.24
CA LEU A 63 0.51 -0.15 3.52
C LEU A 63 -0.13 1.08 2.85
N ALA A 64 -0.13 2.20 3.54
CA ALA A 64 -0.38 3.50 2.93
C ALA A 64 0.91 4.34 2.90
N VAL A 65 1.21 4.95 1.77
CA VAL A 65 2.37 5.83 1.59
C VAL A 65 1.90 7.24 1.29
N HIS A 66 2.14 8.17 2.21
CA HIS A 66 1.79 9.56 2.04
C HIS A 66 2.84 10.28 1.19
N THR A 67 2.53 10.57 -0.08
CA THR A 67 3.47 11.14 -1.04
C THR A 67 3.20 12.61 -1.34
N SER A 68 4.25 13.41 -1.49
CA SER A 68 4.16 14.77 -2.04
C SER A 68 4.21 14.81 -3.57
N SER A 69 4.34 13.67 -4.26
CA SER A 69 4.33 13.65 -5.73
C SER A 69 2.98 14.15 -6.27
N GLY A 70 3.01 15.17 -7.13
CA GLY A 70 1.80 15.83 -7.64
C GLY A 70 1.13 16.80 -6.65
N HIS A 71 1.73 17.04 -5.48
CA HIS A 71 1.24 17.93 -4.43
C HIS A 71 2.31 18.93 -3.98
N ARG A 72 1.96 19.84 -3.08
CA ARG A 72 2.95 20.75 -2.48
C ARG A 72 3.97 19.93 -1.68
N ARG A 73 5.26 20.17 -1.95
CA ARG A 73 6.34 19.65 -1.12
C ARG A 73 6.48 20.50 0.13
N LEU A 74 6.43 19.84 1.28
CA LEU A 74 6.60 20.44 2.60
C LEU A 74 7.68 19.68 3.36
N PRO A 75 8.39 20.34 4.28
CA PRO A 75 9.36 19.66 5.14
C PRO A 75 8.64 18.74 6.13
N ARG A 76 9.38 17.81 6.74
CA ARG A 76 8.82 16.72 7.55
C ARG A 76 8.01 17.24 8.75
N GLU A 77 8.52 18.27 9.41
CA GLU A 77 7.93 18.93 10.56
C GLU A 77 6.54 19.53 10.30
N ASP A 78 6.24 19.89 9.04
CA ASP A 78 4.95 20.46 8.63
C ASP A 78 3.93 19.37 8.25
N VAL A 79 4.40 18.17 7.88
CA VAL A 79 3.56 17.06 7.39
C VAL A 79 3.29 16.01 8.46
N GLU A 80 4.35 15.54 9.14
CA GLU A 80 4.28 14.39 10.04
C GLU A 80 3.26 14.57 11.17
N PRO A 81 3.22 15.68 11.93
CA PRO A 81 2.27 15.81 13.03
C PRO A 81 0.80 15.71 12.58
N THR A 82 0.49 16.31 11.43
CA THR A 82 -0.85 16.27 10.83
C THR A 82 -1.18 14.85 10.35
N LEU A 83 -0.23 14.17 9.73
CA LEU A 83 -0.39 12.79 9.25
C LEU A 83 -0.57 11.80 10.40
N VAL A 84 0.23 11.91 11.47
CA VAL A 84 0.10 11.09 12.68
C VAL A 84 -1.25 11.31 13.33
N LYS A 85 -1.70 12.56 13.51
CA LYS A 85 -3.02 12.88 14.05
C LYS A 85 -4.14 12.32 13.17
N PHE A 86 -4.02 12.43 11.85
CA PHE A 86 -4.97 11.83 10.92
C PHE A 86 -5.01 10.31 11.08
N ALA A 87 -3.85 9.65 11.04
CA ALA A 87 -3.75 8.20 11.08
C ALA A 87 -4.25 7.61 12.41
N ARG A 88 -3.82 8.18 13.54
CA ARG A 88 -4.13 7.68 14.88
C ARG A 88 -5.52 8.10 15.37
N ASP A 89 -5.87 9.38 15.25
CA ASP A 89 -7.01 9.95 15.99
C ASP A 89 -8.26 10.07 15.10
N PHE A 90 -8.10 10.58 13.88
CA PHE A 90 -9.23 10.86 12.99
C PHE A 90 -9.67 9.60 12.21
N ALA A 91 -8.76 9.05 11.42
CA ALA A 91 -9.05 7.91 10.56
C ALA A 91 -8.90 6.57 11.28
N ARG A 92 -8.14 6.51 12.39
CA ARG A 92 -7.87 5.30 13.18
C ARG A 92 -7.46 4.12 12.28
N LEU A 93 -6.34 4.31 11.59
CA LEU A 93 -5.86 3.38 10.57
C LEU A 93 -5.32 2.11 11.24
N PRO A 94 -5.79 0.92 10.84
CA PRO A 94 -5.32 -0.34 11.41
C PRO A 94 -4.04 -0.88 10.74
N PHE A 95 -3.51 -0.19 9.74
CA PHE A 95 -2.33 -0.56 8.95
C PHE A 95 -1.25 0.52 9.01
N PRO A 96 0.01 0.18 8.70
CA PRO A 96 1.12 1.15 8.72
C PRO A 96 0.98 2.27 7.69
N VAL A 97 1.58 3.43 8.01
CA VAL A 97 1.68 4.60 7.15
C VAL A 97 3.11 5.09 7.08
N ALA A 98 3.64 5.23 5.87
CA ALA A 98 4.97 5.78 5.61
C ALA A 98 4.90 7.14 4.90
N LEU A 99 5.99 7.92 5.01
CA LEU A 99 6.19 9.17 4.31
C LEU A 99 7.00 8.98 3.02
N ASP A 100 6.60 9.70 1.98
CA ASP A 100 7.33 9.90 0.73
C ASP A 100 7.37 11.41 0.43
N LEU A 101 8.10 12.14 1.26
CA LEU A 101 8.14 13.62 1.25
C LEU A 101 8.72 14.19 -0.04
N ASP A 102 9.64 13.47 -0.66
CA ASP A 102 10.30 13.91 -1.89
C ASP A 102 9.70 13.27 -3.15
N GLY A 103 8.69 12.42 -3.03
CA GLY A 103 8.07 11.72 -4.15
C GLY A 103 8.95 10.65 -4.80
N THR A 104 10.08 10.27 -4.19
CA THR A 104 11.01 9.29 -4.76
C THR A 104 10.37 7.92 -4.87
N PHE A 105 9.60 7.49 -3.85
CA PHE A 105 8.83 6.26 -3.94
C PHE A 105 7.83 6.35 -5.11
N ALA A 106 6.98 7.37 -5.12
CA ALA A 106 5.96 7.55 -6.15
C ALA A 106 6.53 7.57 -7.58
N ARG A 107 7.66 8.26 -7.80
CA ARG A 107 8.32 8.31 -9.12
C ARG A 107 8.89 6.96 -9.54
N ALA A 108 9.58 6.26 -8.63
CA ALA A 108 10.20 4.99 -8.97
C ALA A 108 9.17 3.89 -9.28
N TRP A 109 8.04 3.92 -8.58
CA TRP A 109 6.90 3.04 -8.82
C TRP A 109 5.94 3.55 -9.91
N GLN A 110 6.30 4.64 -10.61
CA GLN A 110 5.57 5.23 -11.73
C GLN A 110 4.08 5.50 -11.43
N THR A 111 3.78 5.98 -10.21
CA THR A 111 2.40 6.32 -9.84
C THR A 111 1.96 7.59 -10.58
N GLU A 112 0.73 7.58 -11.13
CA GLU A 112 0.20 8.67 -11.96
C GLU A 112 -0.37 9.83 -11.14
N GLY A 113 -0.59 9.62 -9.85
CA GLY A 113 -1.15 10.60 -8.92
C GLY A 113 -1.57 9.96 -7.60
N THR A 114 -2.54 10.55 -6.93
CA THR A 114 -3.12 9.98 -5.70
C THR A 114 -4.66 10.01 -5.75
N PRO A 115 -5.36 8.97 -5.26
CA PRO A 115 -4.78 7.73 -4.76
C PRO A 115 -4.29 6.84 -5.91
N HIS A 116 -3.23 6.08 -5.67
CA HIS A 116 -2.74 5.06 -6.61
C HIS A 116 -2.48 3.77 -5.85
N TRP A 117 -2.74 2.63 -6.48
CA TRP A 117 -2.68 1.31 -5.87
C TRP A 117 -1.66 0.43 -6.57
N LEU A 118 -0.80 -0.20 -5.79
CA LEU A 118 0.20 -1.16 -6.25
C LEU A 118 -0.09 -2.50 -5.58
N ALA A 119 -0.39 -3.53 -6.37
CA ALA A 119 -0.76 -4.84 -5.87
C ALA A 119 0.33 -5.84 -6.20
N PHE A 120 0.83 -6.55 -5.19
CA PHE A 120 2.00 -7.42 -5.26
C PHE A 120 1.66 -8.87 -4.95
N ALA A 121 2.28 -9.79 -5.69
CA ALA A 121 2.33 -11.20 -5.34
C ALA A 121 3.26 -11.43 -4.11
N PRO A 122 3.16 -12.60 -3.44
CA PRO A 122 4.26 -13.10 -2.62
C PRO A 122 5.58 -13.07 -3.40
N GLY A 123 6.68 -12.67 -2.76
CA GLY A 123 7.98 -12.52 -3.41
C GLY A 123 8.16 -11.25 -4.25
N GLY A 124 7.14 -10.38 -4.30
CA GLY A 124 7.29 -8.98 -4.72
C GLY A 124 7.05 -8.66 -6.20
N GLU A 125 6.50 -9.60 -6.98
CA GLU A 125 6.05 -9.30 -8.35
C GLU A 125 4.91 -8.28 -8.32
N LEU A 126 5.05 -7.15 -9.04
CA LEU A 126 3.98 -6.18 -9.19
C LEU A 126 2.93 -6.69 -10.19
N LEU A 127 1.78 -7.12 -9.67
CA LEU A 127 0.70 -7.70 -10.47
C LEU A 127 -0.21 -6.63 -11.07
N ARG A 128 -0.48 -5.53 -10.35
CA ARG A 128 -1.34 -4.43 -10.81
C ARG A 128 -0.84 -3.08 -10.33
N SER A 129 -1.02 -2.07 -11.18
CA SER A 129 -0.82 -0.65 -10.89
C SER A 129 -2.09 0.08 -11.33
N VAL A 130 -2.82 0.69 -10.40
CA VAL A 130 -4.17 1.25 -10.65
C VAL A 130 -4.28 2.65 -10.08
N TYR A 131 -4.55 3.63 -10.94
CA TYR A 131 -4.80 5.01 -10.52
C TYR A 131 -6.28 5.26 -10.18
N GLY A 132 -6.52 6.04 -9.11
CA GLY A 132 -7.83 6.56 -8.72
C GLY A 132 -8.55 5.75 -7.64
N SER A 133 -9.69 6.28 -7.17
CA SER A 133 -10.56 5.66 -6.14
C SER A 133 -12.01 5.51 -6.58
N GLN A 134 -12.28 5.51 -7.88
CA GLN A 134 -13.63 5.29 -8.41
C GLN A 134 -14.00 3.79 -8.35
N ASP A 135 -15.29 3.48 -8.44
CA ASP A 135 -15.83 2.12 -8.24
C ASP A 135 -15.11 1.07 -9.09
N ASN A 136 -14.83 1.35 -10.36
CA ASN A 136 -14.11 0.42 -11.24
C ASN A 136 -12.69 0.07 -10.73
N ALA A 137 -11.97 1.00 -10.10
CA ALA A 137 -10.66 0.73 -9.53
C ALA A 137 -10.78 -0.11 -8.26
N GLN A 138 -11.74 0.22 -7.39
CA GLN A 138 -12.00 -0.53 -6.15
C GLN A 138 -12.46 -1.96 -6.44
N THR A 139 -13.40 -2.15 -7.37
CA THR A 139 -13.90 -3.47 -7.77
C THR A 139 -12.79 -4.37 -8.28
N ARG A 140 -11.87 -3.87 -9.13
CA ARG A 140 -10.73 -4.66 -9.61
C ARG A 140 -9.81 -5.13 -8.49
N LEU A 141 -9.58 -4.28 -7.49
CA LEU A 141 -8.72 -4.58 -6.35
C LEU A 141 -9.39 -5.56 -5.38
N ASP A 142 -10.69 -5.41 -5.14
CA ASP A 142 -11.48 -6.32 -4.32
C ASP A 142 -11.49 -7.73 -4.91
N TYR A 143 -11.73 -7.87 -6.22
CA TYR A 143 -11.65 -9.18 -6.89
C TYR A 143 -10.26 -9.82 -6.76
N LEU A 144 -9.20 -9.04 -6.98
CA LEU A 144 -7.82 -9.52 -6.87
C LEU A 144 -7.50 -10.01 -5.45
N LEU A 145 -7.89 -9.25 -4.43
CA LEU A 145 -7.66 -9.63 -3.04
C LEU A 145 -8.49 -10.86 -2.64
N ARG A 146 -9.73 -10.97 -3.09
CA ARG A 146 -10.56 -12.16 -2.83
C ARG A 146 -9.98 -13.42 -3.47
N GLU A 147 -9.48 -13.32 -4.70
CA GLU A 147 -8.79 -14.42 -5.37
C GLU A 147 -7.58 -14.88 -4.56
N TRP A 148 -6.70 -13.97 -4.16
CA TRP A 148 -5.53 -14.28 -3.33
C TRP A 148 -5.89 -14.85 -1.97
N ALA A 149 -6.89 -14.27 -1.32
CA ALA A 149 -7.30 -14.67 0.00
C ALA A 149 -8.03 -16.03 0.01
N GLY A 150 -8.53 -16.48 -1.16
CA GLY A 150 -9.17 -17.77 -1.36
C GLY A 150 -8.25 -18.90 -1.85
N GLN A 151 -6.99 -18.61 -2.23
CA GLN A 151 -6.04 -19.66 -2.60
C GLN A 151 -5.43 -20.29 -1.34
N PRO A 152 -5.54 -21.62 -1.13
CA PRO A 152 -4.75 -22.29 -0.10
C PRO A 152 -3.26 -22.15 -0.43
N GLU A 153 -2.42 -22.01 0.60
CA GLU A 153 -0.96 -21.98 0.43
C GLU A 153 -0.52 -23.23 -0.35
N SER A 154 -0.14 -23.05 -1.60
CA SER A 154 0.41 -24.12 -2.42
C SER A 154 1.87 -24.33 -2.03
N SER A 155 2.07 -25.08 -0.95
CA SER A 155 3.36 -25.66 -0.61
C SER A 155 3.25 -27.18 -0.52
N GLU A 156 3.46 -27.86 -1.65
CA GLU A 156 4.10 -29.18 -1.69
C GLU A 156 4.66 -29.42 -3.11
N PRO A 157 5.99 -29.50 -3.31
CA PRO A 157 6.54 -30.03 -4.54
C PRO A 157 6.27 -31.54 -4.56
N LEU A 158 5.52 -31.98 -5.58
CA LEU A 158 5.23 -33.37 -5.89
C LEU A 158 6.55 -34.15 -6.07
N SER A 159 7.05 -34.80 -5.02
CA SER A 159 8.04 -35.87 -5.17
C SER A 159 7.34 -37.11 -5.71
N SER A 160 7.48 -37.34 -7.02
CA SER A 160 7.01 -38.56 -7.69
C SER A 160 7.78 -39.79 -7.16
N PRO A 161 7.10 -40.92 -6.93
CA PRO A 161 7.78 -42.18 -6.61
C PRO A 161 8.39 -42.80 -7.87
N SER A 162 9.59 -43.35 -7.73
CA SER A 162 10.17 -44.37 -8.62
C SER A 162 10.45 -45.62 -7.81
#